data_AF-U4KR02-F1
#
_entry.id   AF-U4KR02-F1
#
_cell.length_a   1.000
_cell.length_b   1.000
_cell.length_c   1.000
_cell.angle_alpha   90.00
_cell.angle_beta   90.00
_cell.angle_gamma   90.00
#
_symmetry.space_group_name_H-M   'P 1'
#
loop_
_entity.id
_entity.type
_entity.pdbx_description
1 polymer ?
#
loop_
_entity_poly.entity_id
_entity_poly.type
_entity_poly.pdbx_seq_one_letter_code
_entity_poly.pdbx_strand_id
1 'polypeptide(L)'
;MKKIYSVITVLLLALSLAACGSKTLSKEVEEGTNAYQKLVQAETLSGMTSKMGTVIRADGSLGLPTSYEGVLITYTSRSPEIISNEGVVTQPNQCWIESRDQQGEVTFENLNDNWPVVLDVVLTYENQSRNAKLLFVVAPRTGYTCDKYLG
;
A
#
# COMPACT_ATOMS: atom_id res chain seq x y z
N MET A 1 2.90 -12.43 73.31
CA MET A 1 2.18 -13.04 72.16
C MET A 1 1.66 -12.04 71.11
N LYS A 2 1.28 -10.79 71.44
CA LYS A 2 0.78 -9.81 70.45
C LYS A 2 1.78 -9.39 69.34
N LYS A 3 3.09 -9.39 69.63
CA LYS A 3 4.12 -8.96 68.64
C LYS A 3 4.40 -9.99 67.54
N ILE A 4 4.13 -11.27 67.79
CA ILE A 4 4.33 -12.35 66.81
C ILE A 4 3.22 -12.33 65.76
N TYR A 5 1.97 -12.08 66.18
CA TYR A 5 0.85 -11.94 65.25
C TYR A 5 1.04 -10.79 64.27
N SER A 6 1.64 -9.67 64.70
CA SER A 6 1.88 -8.52 63.83
C SER A 6 2.94 -8.77 62.76
N VAL A 7 3.88 -9.69 62.99
CA VAL A 7 4.90 -10.05 61.98
C VAL A 7 4.31 -11.04 60.96
N ILE A 8 3.43 -11.94 61.40
CA ILE A 8 2.77 -12.92 60.53
C ILE A 8 1.76 -12.24 59.59
N THR A 9 1.02 -11.21 60.03
CA THR A 9 0.12 -10.46 59.15
C THR A 9 0.84 -9.62 58.10
N VAL A 10 2.02 -9.06 58.41
CA VAL A 10 2.83 -8.32 57.42
C VAL A 10 3.44 -9.27 56.39
N LEU A 11 3.85 -10.48 56.81
CA LEU A 11 4.39 -11.49 55.89
C LEU A 11 3.32 -12.07 54.95
N LEU A 12 2.08 -12.27 55.44
CA LEU A 12 0.96 -12.71 54.60
C LEU A 12 0.50 -11.64 53.60
N LEU A 13 0.56 -10.36 53.95
CA LEU A 13 0.27 -9.27 53.00
C LEU A 13 1.31 -9.19 51.88
N ALA A 14 2.60 -9.40 52.19
CA ALA A 14 3.66 -9.40 51.20
C ALA A 14 3.54 -10.56 50.19
N LEU A 15 3.07 -11.73 50.63
CA LEU A 15 2.79 -12.87 49.75
C LEU A 15 1.56 -12.66 48.85
N SER A 16 0.60 -11.82 49.26
CA SER A 16 -0.59 -11.50 48.46
C SER A 16 -0.34 -10.50 47.32
N LEU A 17 0.77 -9.75 47.36
CA LEU A 17 1.19 -8.83 46.28
C LEU A 17 1.93 -9.54 45.13
N ALA A 18 2.47 -10.74 45.35
CA ALA A 18 3.14 -11.53 44.32
C ALA A 18 2.16 -12.31 43.41
N ALA A 19 0.85 -12.30 43.73
CA ALA A 19 -0.19 -12.98 42.95
C ALA A 19 -1.02 -12.01 42.08
N CYS A 20 -0.48 -10.83 41.77
CA CYS A 20 -1.14 -9.86 40.89
C CYS A 20 -0.96 -10.26 39.42
N GLY A 21 -1.83 -11.19 38.98
CA GLY A 21 -2.36 -11.29 37.61
C GLY A 21 -1.36 -11.27 36.47
N SER A 22 -0.85 -12.43 36.07
CA SER A 22 -0.52 -12.69 34.66
C SER A 22 -1.84 -12.70 33.87
N LYS A 23 -2.36 -11.51 33.60
CA LYS A 23 -3.40 -11.33 32.58
C LYS A 23 -2.88 -11.97 31.30
N THR A 24 -3.67 -12.90 30.79
CA THR A 24 -3.71 -13.38 29.42
C THR A 24 -3.63 -12.19 28.46
N LEU A 25 -2.42 -11.76 28.13
CA LEU A 25 -2.13 -10.60 27.28
C LEU A 25 -1.03 -10.92 26.26
N SER A 26 -0.75 -12.21 26.06
CA SER A 26 0.30 -12.71 25.18
C SER A 26 -0.24 -13.22 23.84
N LYS A 27 -1.49 -13.68 23.75
CA LYS A 27 -2.03 -14.22 22.49
C LYS A 27 -2.38 -13.14 21.45
N GLU A 28 -3.10 -12.08 21.82
CA GLU A 28 -3.49 -11.02 20.88
C GLU A 28 -2.29 -10.22 20.36
N VAL A 29 -1.24 -10.07 21.15
CA VAL A 29 -0.04 -9.29 20.77
C VAL A 29 0.87 -10.09 19.83
N GLU A 30 1.00 -11.42 20.00
CA GLU A 30 1.72 -12.29 19.05
C GLU A 30 0.94 -12.51 17.74
N GLU A 31 -0.38 -12.64 17.79
CA GLU A 31 -1.21 -12.88 16.61
C GLU A 31 -1.35 -11.60 15.76
N GLY A 32 -1.51 -10.44 16.42
CA GLY A 32 -1.53 -9.13 15.76
C GLY A 32 -0.18 -8.70 15.16
N THR A 33 0.95 -9.15 15.73
CA THR A 33 2.28 -8.92 15.14
C THR A 33 2.52 -9.81 13.91
N ASN A 34 1.98 -11.04 13.89
CA ASN A 34 2.04 -11.92 12.72
C ASN A 34 1.24 -11.38 11.54
N ALA A 35 -0.03 -10.98 11.75
CA ALA A 35 -0.89 -10.45 10.69
C ALA A 35 -0.30 -9.18 10.04
N TYR A 36 0.20 -8.24 10.85
CA TYR A 36 0.87 -7.04 10.34
C TYR A 36 2.15 -7.39 9.54
N GLN A 37 2.97 -8.31 10.04
CA GLN A 37 4.18 -8.77 9.33
C GLN A 37 3.84 -9.43 7.99
N LYS A 38 2.76 -10.22 7.93
CA LYS A 38 2.28 -10.81 6.68
C LYS A 38 1.84 -9.76 5.67
N LEU A 39 1.10 -8.73 6.11
CA LEU A 39 0.70 -7.61 5.25
C LEU A 39 1.92 -6.87 4.67
N VAL A 40 2.94 -6.60 5.49
CA VAL A 40 4.19 -5.95 5.05
C VAL A 40 4.98 -6.83 4.07
N GLN A 41 5.07 -8.14 4.35
CA GLN A 41 5.74 -9.09 3.47
C GLN A 41 5.00 -9.23 2.15
N ALA A 42 3.66 -9.33 2.16
CA ALA A 42 2.85 -9.37 0.96
C ALA A 42 3.04 -8.11 0.10
N GLU A 43 3.11 -6.92 0.71
CA GLU A 43 3.41 -5.69 -0.02
C GLU A 43 4.77 -5.76 -0.74
N THR A 44 5.79 -6.26 -0.05
CA THR A 44 7.17 -6.30 -0.56
C THR A 44 7.38 -7.43 -1.60
N LEU A 45 6.83 -8.62 -1.33
CA LEU A 45 7.11 -9.86 -2.05
C LEU A 45 6.12 -10.17 -3.18
N SER A 46 4.95 -9.53 -3.18
CA SER A 46 4.01 -9.56 -4.32
C SER A 46 4.64 -9.04 -5.63
N GLY A 47 5.81 -8.41 -5.56
CA GLY A 47 6.46 -7.80 -6.73
C GLY A 47 5.77 -6.52 -7.18
N MET A 48 4.85 -5.95 -6.39
CA MET A 48 4.19 -4.69 -6.72
C MET A 48 5.19 -3.55 -6.91
N THR A 49 6.24 -3.49 -6.07
CA THR A 49 7.29 -2.47 -6.16
C THR A 49 8.15 -2.62 -7.41
N SER A 50 8.41 -3.85 -7.89
CA SER A 50 9.24 -4.07 -9.10
C SER A 50 8.55 -3.62 -10.38
N LYS A 51 7.23 -3.41 -10.33
CA LYS A 51 6.44 -2.86 -11.42
C LYS A 51 6.45 -1.33 -11.45
N MET A 52 6.99 -0.69 -10.41
CA MET A 52 7.12 0.76 -10.32
C MET A 52 8.44 1.24 -10.97
N GLY A 53 8.45 2.47 -11.49
CA GLY A 53 9.67 3.13 -11.96
C GLY A 53 10.11 2.80 -13.38
N THR A 54 9.30 2.04 -14.14
CA THR A 54 9.51 1.86 -15.59
C THR A 54 8.34 2.46 -16.37
N VAL A 55 8.64 2.95 -17.56
CA VAL A 55 7.62 3.47 -18.48
C VAL A 55 7.03 2.31 -19.27
N ILE A 56 5.73 2.09 -19.12
CA ILE A 56 4.97 1.08 -19.85
C ILE A 56 4.68 1.62 -21.25
N ARG A 57 5.07 0.87 -22.28
CA ARG A 57 5.01 1.29 -23.70
C ARG A 57 4.12 0.41 -24.58
N ALA A 58 3.31 -0.45 -23.99
CA ALA A 58 2.43 -1.36 -24.71
C ALA A 58 1.14 -1.59 -23.93
N ASP A 59 0.07 -1.90 -24.65
CA ASP A 59 -1.14 -2.45 -24.07
C ASP A 59 -0.87 -3.83 -23.46
N GLY A 60 -1.69 -4.23 -22.49
CA GLY A 60 -1.66 -5.58 -21.94
C GLY A 60 -1.76 -5.63 -20.42
N SER A 61 -1.69 -6.83 -19.86
CA SER A 61 -1.81 -7.02 -18.42
C SER A 61 -0.47 -6.77 -17.71
N LEU A 62 -0.52 -6.06 -16.58
CA LEU A 62 0.60 -5.94 -15.64
C LEU A 62 0.86 -7.22 -14.85
N GLY A 63 -0.12 -8.13 -14.81
CA GLY A 63 -0.08 -9.35 -14.00
C GLY A 63 -0.04 -9.04 -12.50
N LEU A 64 -0.91 -8.13 -12.04
CA LEU A 64 -0.98 -7.76 -10.63
C LEU A 64 -1.55 -8.94 -9.81
N PRO A 65 -0.87 -9.39 -8.74
CA PRO A 65 -1.35 -10.49 -7.93
C PRO A 65 -2.55 -10.05 -7.07
N THR A 66 -3.61 -10.84 -7.07
CA THR A 66 -4.79 -10.59 -6.22
C THR A 66 -4.68 -11.26 -4.85
N SER A 67 -3.64 -12.07 -4.63
CA SER A 67 -3.34 -12.65 -3.32
C SER A 67 -1.88 -13.03 -3.17
N TYR A 68 -1.39 -13.08 -1.93
CA TYR A 68 -0.08 -13.59 -1.57
C TYR A 68 -0.10 -14.16 -0.15
N GLU A 69 0.28 -15.43 0.03
CA GLU A 69 0.33 -16.10 1.35
C GLU A 69 -0.95 -15.95 2.21
N GLY A 70 -2.12 -15.94 1.57
CA GLY A 70 -3.43 -15.79 2.21
C GLY A 70 -3.87 -14.34 2.41
N VAL A 71 -3.01 -13.35 2.14
CA VAL A 71 -3.39 -11.94 2.06
C VAL A 71 -4.16 -11.71 0.77
N LEU A 72 -5.34 -11.10 0.86
CA LEU A 72 -6.10 -10.63 -0.29
C LEU A 72 -5.61 -9.23 -0.70
N ILE A 73 -5.42 -9.01 -1.99
CA ILE A 73 -4.94 -7.74 -2.54
C ILE A 73 -5.97 -7.22 -3.55
N THR A 74 -6.46 -6.01 -3.29
CA THR A 74 -7.42 -5.33 -4.16
C THR A 74 -6.82 -4.04 -4.68
N TYR A 75 -7.02 -3.76 -5.97
CA TYR A 75 -6.53 -2.56 -6.64
C TYR A 75 -7.69 -1.70 -7.10
N THR A 76 -7.52 -0.39 -6.96
CA THR A 76 -8.43 0.62 -7.50
C THR A 76 -7.62 1.64 -8.27
N SER A 77 -7.82 1.71 -9.58
CA SER A 77 -7.16 2.71 -10.42
C SER A 77 -7.87 4.06 -10.33
N ARG A 78 -7.09 5.13 -10.31
CA ARG A 78 -7.61 6.51 -10.44
C ARG A 78 -7.82 6.95 -11.89
N SER A 79 -7.30 6.16 -12.84
CA SER A 79 -7.44 6.35 -14.29
C SER A 79 -7.77 5.01 -14.93
N PRO A 80 -8.97 4.45 -14.67
CA PRO A 80 -9.36 3.12 -15.15
C PRO A 80 -9.34 2.97 -16.67
N GLU A 81 -9.42 4.07 -17.40
CA GLU A 81 -9.29 4.14 -18.86
C GLU A 81 -7.86 3.89 -19.38
N ILE A 82 -6.84 4.05 -18.52
CA ILE A 82 -5.43 3.79 -18.87
C ILE A 82 -4.94 2.50 -18.22
N ILE A 83 -5.23 2.29 -16.93
CA ILE A 83 -4.97 1.02 -16.25
C ILE A 83 -6.23 0.64 -15.49
N SER A 84 -6.85 -0.49 -15.84
CA SER A 84 -8.05 -0.96 -15.14
C SER A 84 -7.76 -1.41 -13.70
N ASN A 85 -8.80 -1.69 -12.92
CA ASN A 85 -8.66 -2.23 -11.55
C ASN A 85 -8.01 -3.64 -11.55
N GLU A 86 -8.08 -4.36 -12.66
CA GLU A 86 -7.46 -5.67 -12.87
C GLU A 86 -6.01 -5.54 -13.39
N GLY A 87 -5.51 -4.32 -13.55
CA GLY A 87 -4.16 -4.07 -14.05
C GLY A 87 -4.00 -4.25 -15.56
N VAL A 88 -5.08 -4.08 -16.34
CA VAL A 88 -5.00 -4.07 -17.81
C VAL A 88 -4.68 -2.67 -18.30
N VAL A 89 -3.57 -2.53 -19.01
CA VAL A 89 -3.07 -1.29 -19.60
C VAL A 89 -3.70 -1.08 -20.98
N THR A 90 -4.23 0.12 -21.19
CA THR A 90 -4.62 0.68 -22.48
C THR A 90 -3.85 1.98 -22.71
N GLN A 91 -2.97 2.01 -23.70
CA GLN A 91 -2.21 3.20 -24.05
C GLN A 91 -3.15 4.31 -24.52
N PRO A 92 -2.98 5.54 -24.00
CA PRO A 92 -3.80 6.67 -24.38
C PRO A 92 -3.46 7.16 -25.80
N ASN A 93 -4.49 7.69 -26.47
CA ASN A 93 -4.40 8.35 -27.78
C ASN A 93 -4.23 9.87 -27.64
N GLN A 94 -3.58 10.31 -26.57
CA GLN A 94 -3.26 11.70 -26.27
C GLN A 94 -2.10 11.69 -25.28
N CYS A 95 -1.30 12.74 -25.32
CA CYS A 95 -0.21 12.90 -24.38
C CYS A 95 -0.73 13.49 -23.05
N TRP A 96 0.02 13.32 -21.98
CA TRP A 96 -0.32 13.93 -20.69
C TRP A 96 0.21 15.36 -20.64
N ILE A 97 -0.69 16.33 -20.50
CA ILE A 97 -0.31 17.74 -20.30
C ILE A 97 -0.66 18.09 -18.87
N GLU A 98 0.33 18.43 -18.06
CA GLU A 98 0.07 18.86 -16.69
C GLU A 98 -0.81 20.12 -16.70
N SER A 99 -1.79 20.19 -15.81
CA SER A 99 -2.69 21.36 -15.73
C SER A 99 -1.95 22.70 -15.52
N ARG A 100 -0.71 22.66 -15.02
CA ARG A 100 0.14 23.85 -14.87
C ARG A 100 0.57 24.44 -16.22
N ASP A 101 0.70 23.60 -17.24
CA ASP A 101 1.14 23.98 -18.59
C ASP A 101 -0.04 24.37 -19.50
N GLN A 102 -1.29 24.24 -19.01
CA GLN A 102 -2.51 24.62 -19.74
C GLN A 102 -2.85 26.13 -19.66
N GLN A 103 -1.93 26.98 -19.18
CA GLN A 103 -2.19 28.39 -18.88
C GLN A 103 -2.14 29.36 -20.08
N GLY A 104 -2.22 28.85 -21.32
CA GLY A 104 -2.60 29.67 -22.47
C GLY A 104 -1.52 30.52 -23.13
N GLU A 105 -0.24 30.43 -22.76
CA GLU A 105 0.87 30.89 -23.62
C GLU A 105 2.25 30.39 -23.15
N VAL A 106 2.89 29.55 -23.99
CA VAL A 106 4.24 29.58 -24.58
C VAL A 106 4.43 28.20 -25.19
N THR A 107 5.08 28.07 -26.35
CA THR A 107 5.44 26.74 -26.87
C THR A 107 6.28 26.00 -25.83
N PHE A 108 5.76 24.90 -25.31
CA PHE A 108 6.46 24.07 -24.34
C PHE A 108 7.28 23.02 -25.09
N GLU A 109 8.60 23.14 -25.01
CA GLU A 109 9.52 22.14 -25.56
C GLU A 109 9.84 21.08 -24.51
N ASN A 110 9.93 19.81 -24.90
CA ASN A 110 10.26 18.67 -24.03
C ASN A 110 9.18 18.36 -22.99
N LEU A 111 7.90 18.46 -23.37
CA LEU A 111 6.80 18.07 -22.50
C LEU A 111 6.85 16.57 -22.19
N ASN A 112 6.47 16.20 -20.97
CA ASN A 112 6.39 14.80 -20.58
C ASN A 112 5.12 14.16 -21.15
N ASP A 113 5.28 13.40 -22.22
CA ASP A 113 4.16 12.69 -22.86
C ASP A 113 3.50 11.63 -21.99
N ASN A 114 4.18 11.15 -20.95
CA ASN A 114 3.78 9.96 -20.21
C ASN A 114 2.75 10.27 -19.12
N TRP A 115 1.73 9.41 -19.05
CA TRP A 115 0.65 9.48 -18.08
C TRP A 115 1.06 8.88 -16.74
N PRO A 116 1.05 9.66 -15.65
CA PRO A 116 1.16 9.11 -14.31
C PRO A 116 -0.17 8.47 -13.91
N VAL A 117 -0.15 7.18 -13.58
CA VAL A 117 -1.34 6.45 -13.14
C VAL A 117 -1.12 5.92 -11.74
N VAL A 118 -2.04 6.23 -10.82
CA VAL A 118 -1.99 5.78 -9.43
C VAL A 118 -3.02 4.69 -9.21
N LEU A 119 -2.57 3.56 -8.68
CA LEU A 119 -3.43 2.50 -8.14
C LEU A 119 -3.40 2.58 -6.62
N ASP A 120 -4.58 2.74 -6.01
CA ASP A 120 -4.78 2.55 -4.58
C ASP A 120 -4.89 1.05 -4.30
N VAL A 121 -4.08 0.54 -3.37
CA VAL A 121 -4.01 -0.89 -3.04
C VAL A 121 -4.51 -1.09 -1.63
N VAL A 122 -5.38 -2.08 -1.44
CA VAL A 122 -5.84 -2.54 -0.13
C VAL A 122 -5.39 -3.98 0.05
N LEU A 123 -4.58 -4.23 1.07
CA LEU A 123 -4.19 -5.56 1.50
C LEU A 123 -5.02 -5.93 2.72
N THR A 124 -5.69 -7.07 2.68
CA THR A 124 -6.55 -7.56 3.77
C THR A 124 -6.13 -8.95 4.18
N TYR A 125 -5.95 -9.15 5.48
CA TYR A 125 -5.65 -10.45 6.06
C TYR A 125 -6.34 -10.55 7.41
N GLU A 126 -7.17 -11.59 7.58
CA GLU A 126 -8.04 -11.76 8.75
C GLU A 126 -8.89 -10.50 8.98
N ASN A 127 -8.83 -9.89 10.17
CA ASN A 127 -9.57 -8.67 10.50
C ASN A 127 -8.73 -7.39 10.38
N GLN A 128 -7.60 -7.45 9.66
CA GLN A 128 -6.69 -6.32 9.48
C GLN A 128 -6.58 -5.92 8.00
N SER A 129 -6.40 -4.62 7.78
CA SER A 129 -6.18 -4.06 6.43
C SER A 129 -5.06 -3.03 6.43
N ARG A 130 -4.32 -2.98 5.33
CA ARG A 130 -3.27 -1.98 5.07
C ARG A 130 -3.47 -1.39 3.68
N ASN A 131 -3.25 -0.08 3.56
CA ASN A 131 -3.32 0.63 2.29
C ASN A 131 -1.91 0.92 1.77
N ALA A 132 -1.72 0.78 0.46
CA ALA A 132 -0.52 1.17 -0.25
C ALA A 132 -0.89 1.91 -1.54
N LYS A 133 0.12 2.50 -2.21
CA LYS A 133 -0.06 3.17 -3.50
C LYS A 133 1.01 2.69 -4.47
N LEU A 134 0.58 2.36 -5.68
CA LEU A 134 1.47 2.09 -6.80
C LEU A 134 1.37 3.23 -7.80
N LEU A 135 2.52 3.74 -8.21
CA LEU A 135 2.64 4.76 -9.25
C LEU A 135 3.24 4.11 -10.50
N PHE A 136 2.48 4.16 -11.58
CA PHE A 136 2.87 3.72 -12.90
C PHE A 136 3.04 4.92 -13.82
N VAL A 137 3.86 4.73 -14.85
CA VAL A 137 4.04 5.72 -15.91
C VAL A 137 3.75 5.02 -17.24
N VAL A 138 2.75 5.49 -17.98
CA VAL A 138 2.31 4.88 -19.24
C VAL A 138 2.58 5.85 -20.39
N ALA A 139 3.33 5.39 -21.39
CA ALA A 139 3.53 6.15 -22.61
C ALA A 139 2.28 6.09 -23.49
N PRO A 140 1.92 7.19 -24.15
CA PRO A 140 0.86 7.20 -25.15
C PRO A 140 1.25 6.32 -26.35
N ARG A 141 0.26 6.04 -27.20
CA ARG A 141 0.52 5.30 -28.45
C ARG A 141 1.51 6.05 -29.33
N THR A 142 2.23 5.31 -30.16
CA THR A 142 3.15 5.89 -31.15
C THR A 142 2.46 6.96 -31.98
N GLY A 143 3.08 8.15 -32.05
CA GLY A 143 2.57 9.30 -32.82
C GLY A 143 1.79 10.33 -31.99
N TYR A 144 1.41 10.00 -30.75
CA TYR A 144 0.75 10.92 -29.82
C TYR A 144 1.79 11.52 -28.87
N THR A 145 2.40 12.65 -29.25
CA THR A 145 3.41 13.37 -28.45
C THR A 145 2.94 14.79 -28.15
N CYS A 146 3.29 15.31 -26.97
CA CYS A 146 3.04 16.68 -26.53
C CYS A 146 3.96 17.69 -27.20
N ASP A 147 5.10 17.27 -27.75
CA ASP A 147 5.95 18.14 -28.60
C ASP A 147 5.22 18.66 -29.86
N LYS A 148 4.06 18.06 -30.19
CA LYS A 148 3.15 18.52 -31.26
C LYS A 148 1.92 19.26 -30.73
N TYR A 149 1.85 19.53 -29.43
CA TYR A 149 0.76 20.28 -28.83
C TYR A 149 0.90 21.75 -29.21
N LEU A 150 -0.01 22.26 -30.05
CA LEU A 150 0.03 23.62 -30.60
C LEU A 150 -0.73 24.65 -29.75
N GLY A 151 -1.20 24.28 -28.55
CA GLY A 151 -2.09 25.10 -27.73
C GLY A 151 -3.55 24.71 -27.92
#